data_AF-A0A6J7HLS7-F1
#
_entry.id   AF-A0A6J7HLS7-F1
#
_cell.length_a   1.000
_cell.length_b   1.000
_cell.length_c   1.000
_cell.angle_alpha   90.00
_cell.angle_beta   90.00
_cell.angle_gamma   90.00
#
_symmetry.space_group_name_H-M   'P 1'
#
loop_
_entity.id
_entity.type
_entity.pdbx_description
1 polymer ?
#
loop_
_entity_poly.entity_id
_entity_poly.type
_entity_poly.pdbx_seq_one_letter_code
_entity_poly.pdbx_strand_id
1 'polypeptide(L)'
;MNVRARLALTSTVLLVGAATSACGGGGGAPADASEKDFCDTQSSLFADLLPEDMSAPELPSNEEMAQAVKDWGRELEEVGTPDDISDEARAGFEQLVEQAGEIDAADFSIDKLEELEQGGADASEAAQKEAEAFADYLTTTCGDPLEDIEMPELPEMPEMPGSTE
;
A
#
# COMPACT_ATOMS: atom_id res chain seq x y z
N MET A 1 59.91 -12.89 34.60
CA MET A 1 58.81 -13.87 34.64
C MET A 1 57.58 -13.15 35.19
N ASN A 2 56.44 -12.94 34.53
CA ASN A 2 55.99 -13.17 33.16
C ASN A 2 54.98 -12.05 32.84
N VAL A 3 55.16 -11.41 31.68
CA VAL A 3 54.16 -10.55 31.04
C VAL A 3 53.09 -11.45 30.43
N ARG A 4 51.81 -11.15 30.63
CA ARG A 4 50.71 -11.74 29.85
C ARG A 4 49.95 -10.63 29.14
N ALA A 5 50.26 -10.47 27.87
CA ALA A 5 49.45 -9.77 26.89
C ALA A 5 48.30 -10.66 26.43
N ARG A 6 47.12 -10.07 26.19
CA ARG A 6 46.22 -10.45 25.09
C ARG A 6 45.61 -9.19 24.49
N LEU A 7 45.83 -9.03 23.20
CA LEU A 7 45.37 -7.97 22.31
C LEU A 7 43.94 -8.25 21.81
N ALA A 8 43.39 -7.19 21.19
CA ALA A 8 42.37 -7.17 20.14
C ALA A 8 40.91 -7.20 20.60
N LEU A 9 40.37 -6.00 20.87
CA LEU A 9 38.97 -5.72 20.61
C LEU A 9 38.86 -5.18 19.18
N THR A 10 38.06 -5.91 18.44
CA THR A 10 37.76 -5.85 17.02
C THR A 10 36.99 -4.59 16.63
N SER A 11 37.22 -4.20 15.38
CA SER A 11 36.62 -3.10 14.64
C SER A 11 35.10 -3.03 14.73
N THR A 12 34.57 -1.83 14.93
CA THR A 12 33.25 -1.46 14.41
C THR A 12 33.43 -0.23 13.52
N VAL A 13 33.56 -0.49 12.23
CA VAL A 13 33.31 0.48 11.18
C VAL A 13 31.86 0.30 10.79
N LEU A 14 31.03 1.32 10.99
CA LEU A 14 29.87 1.57 10.13
C LEU A 14 29.92 3.05 9.74
N LEU A 15 30.24 3.22 8.47
CA LEU A 15 30.30 4.46 7.70
C LEU A 15 29.07 4.43 6.76
N VAL A 16 28.47 5.60 6.54
CA VAL A 16 27.46 5.93 5.48
C VAL A 16 26.02 5.51 5.84
N GLY A 17 24.98 6.34 5.69
CA GLY A 17 24.85 7.49 4.80
C GLY A 17 24.00 8.64 5.31
N ALA A 18 24.33 9.81 4.76
CA ALA A 18 23.48 10.98 4.75
C ALA A 18 22.41 10.80 3.68
N ALA A 19 21.15 10.74 4.09
CA ALA A 19 20.01 11.12 3.27
C ALA A 19 19.37 12.33 3.94
N THR A 20 19.88 13.52 3.60
CA THR A 20 19.19 14.78 3.86
C THR A 20 18.46 15.17 2.58
N SER A 21 17.23 14.69 2.45
CA SER A 21 16.21 15.28 1.59
C SER A 21 14.87 15.14 2.31
N ALA A 22 14.49 16.21 2.99
CA ALA A 22 13.14 16.63 3.32
C ALA A 22 12.02 15.56 3.33
N CYS A 23 11.73 14.97 4.49
CA CYS A 23 10.36 14.84 5.00
C CYS A 23 10.41 14.79 6.55
N GLY A 24 9.38 15.32 7.21
CA GLY A 24 9.38 15.68 8.64
C GLY A 24 9.62 14.50 9.57
N GLY A 25 10.50 14.68 10.55
CA GLY A 25 10.94 13.59 11.42
C GLY A 25 9.86 13.02 12.33
N GLY A 26 9.85 11.69 12.43
CA GLY A 26 9.23 10.95 13.52
C GLY A 26 8.80 9.55 13.11
N GLY A 27 9.71 8.57 13.12
CA GLY A 27 9.36 7.15 13.08
C GLY A 27 8.43 6.72 11.95
N GLY A 28 8.83 6.94 10.69
CA GLY A 28 8.10 6.34 9.56
C GLY A 28 8.07 4.82 9.67
N ALA A 29 7.13 4.20 8.96
CA ALA A 29 6.90 2.75 9.01
C ALA A 29 8.20 1.95 8.78
N PRO A 30 8.33 0.73 9.31
CA PRO A 30 9.50 -0.12 9.04
C PRO A 30 9.77 -0.28 7.54
N ALA A 31 11.02 -0.58 7.18
CA ALA A 31 11.46 -0.75 5.78
C ALA A 31 12.15 -2.12 5.60
N ASP A 32 11.78 -3.08 6.43
CA ASP A 32 12.32 -4.43 6.50
C ASP A 32 11.20 -5.48 6.60
N ALA A 33 9.99 -5.13 6.19
CA ALA A 33 8.87 -6.06 6.13
C ALA A 33 9.16 -7.17 5.11
N SER A 34 8.64 -8.37 5.34
CA SER A 34 8.65 -9.37 4.28
C SER A 34 7.58 -9.03 3.23
N GLU A 35 7.84 -9.30 1.95
CA GLU A 35 6.83 -9.15 0.87
C GLU A 35 5.52 -9.84 1.26
N LYS A 36 5.62 -11.02 1.88
CA LYS A 36 4.45 -11.77 2.34
C LYS A 36 3.63 -11.01 3.39
N ASP A 37 4.26 -10.53 4.46
CA ASP A 37 3.54 -9.83 5.53
C ASP A 37 2.92 -8.53 5.01
N PHE A 38 3.65 -7.83 4.15
CA PHE A 38 3.16 -6.62 3.48
C PHE A 38 1.93 -6.92 2.60
N CYS A 39 1.99 -7.92 1.72
CA CYS A 39 0.87 -8.26 0.83
C CYS A 39 -0.33 -8.88 1.55
N ASP A 40 -0.10 -9.69 2.59
CA ASP A 40 -1.17 -10.20 3.46
C ASP A 40 -1.90 -9.02 4.13
N THR A 41 -1.16 -8.01 4.59
CA THR A 41 -1.74 -6.81 5.21
C THR A 41 -2.49 -5.95 4.18
N GLN A 42 -1.93 -5.75 2.99
CA GLN A 42 -2.60 -5.00 1.91
C GLN A 42 -3.96 -5.62 1.53
N SER A 43 -4.03 -6.95 1.46
CA SER A 43 -5.24 -7.68 1.10
C SER A 43 -6.27 -7.82 2.24
N SER A 44 -5.85 -7.59 3.50
CA SER A 44 -6.75 -7.67 4.66
C SER A 44 -7.93 -6.72 4.59
N LEU A 45 -7.75 -5.51 4.03
CA LEU A 45 -8.83 -4.54 3.88
C LEU A 45 -9.99 -5.10 3.05
N PHE A 46 -9.67 -5.80 1.96
CA PHE A 46 -10.70 -6.45 1.13
C PHE A 46 -11.40 -7.57 1.89
N ALA A 47 -10.68 -8.33 2.71
CA ALA A 47 -11.28 -9.38 3.53
C ALA A 47 -12.23 -8.80 4.60
N ASP A 48 -11.91 -7.63 5.15
CA ASP A 48 -12.73 -6.94 6.17
C ASP A 48 -13.94 -6.22 5.57
N LEU A 49 -13.82 -5.69 4.35
CA LEU A 49 -14.89 -4.96 3.68
C LEU A 49 -15.84 -5.85 2.86
N LEU A 50 -15.37 -7.02 2.40
CA LEU A 50 -16.21 -7.94 1.63
C LEU A 50 -17.04 -8.83 2.58
N PRO A 51 -18.36 -8.94 2.38
CA PRO A 51 -19.18 -9.83 3.19
C PRO A 51 -18.78 -11.30 2.96
N GLU A 52 -18.57 -12.04 4.05
CA GLU A 52 -18.29 -13.50 4.00
C GLU A 52 -19.41 -14.28 3.28
N ASP A 53 -20.64 -13.75 3.32
CA ASP A 53 -21.80 -14.29 2.63
C ASP A 53 -22.28 -13.36 1.51
N MET A 54 -21.79 -13.61 0.30
CA MET A 54 -22.26 -12.96 -0.94
C MET A 54 -23.77 -13.17 -1.22
N SER A 55 -24.44 -14.07 -0.49
CA SER A 55 -25.89 -14.33 -0.59
C SER A 55 -26.74 -13.32 0.19
N ALA A 56 -26.14 -12.56 1.11
CA ALA A 56 -26.77 -11.52 1.91
C ALA A 56 -25.85 -10.29 1.96
N PRO A 57 -25.88 -9.43 0.91
CA PRO A 57 -24.98 -8.29 0.79
C PRO A 57 -25.44 -7.13 1.68
N GLU A 58 -25.41 -7.33 3.00
CA GLU A 58 -25.42 -6.20 3.93
C GLU A 58 -24.00 -5.64 3.95
N LEU A 59 -23.79 -4.57 3.17
CA LEU A 59 -22.55 -3.80 3.25
C LEU A 59 -22.42 -3.21 4.66
N PRO A 60 -21.20 -3.15 5.22
CA PRO A 60 -20.97 -2.48 6.49
C PRO A 60 -21.45 -1.03 6.42
N SER A 61 -21.81 -0.45 7.56
CA SER A 61 -22.10 0.97 7.64
C SER A 61 -20.86 1.82 7.31
N ASN A 62 -21.05 3.08 6.92
CA ASN A 62 -19.94 4.00 6.65
C ASN A 62 -18.98 4.14 7.85
N GLU A 63 -19.50 4.03 9.07
CA GLU A 63 -18.70 4.06 10.30
C GLU A 63 -17.83 2.81 10.44
N GLU A 64 -18.37 1.64 10.12
CA GLU A 64 -17.59 0.38 10.10
C GLU A 64 -16.55 0.38 8.97
N MET A 65 -16.90 0.84 7.77
CA MET A 65 -15.95 0.92 6.66
C MET A 65 -14.82 1.92 6.93
N ALA A 66 -15.14 3.11 7.44
CA ALA A 66 -14.13 4.10 7.80
C ALA A 66 -13.20 3.60 8.91
N GLN A 67 -13.74 2.88 9.89
CA GLN A 67 -12.94 2.26 10.94
C GLN A 67 -12.04 1.14 10.38
N ALA A 68 -12.55 0.30 9.48
CA ALA A 68 -11.76 -0.74 8.82
C ALA A 68 -10.57 -0.15 8.03
N VAL A 69 -10.80 0.93 7.27
CA VAL A 69 -9.71 1.62 6.54
C VAL A 69 -8.66 2.21 7.49
N LYS A 70 -9.07 2.78 8.64
CA LYS A 70 -8.14 3.28 9.66
C LYS A 70 -7.31 2.18 10.29
N ASP A 71 -7.96 1.08 10.66
CA ASP A 71 -7.30 -0.04 11.30
C ASP A 71 -6.31 -0.70 10.34
N TRP A 72 -6.70 -0.85 9.07
CA TRP A 72 -5.83 -1.28 7.98
C TRP A 72 -4.63 -0.36 7.76
N GLY A 73 -4.84 0.96 7.69
CA GLY A 73 -3.75 1.93 7.53
C GLY A 73 -2.74 1.86 8.68
N ARG A 74 -3.22 1.67 9.91
CA ARG A 74 -2.37 1.46 11.09
C ARG A 74 -1.61 0.13 11.03
N GLU A 75 -2.24 -0.94 10.58
CA GLU A 75 -1.56 -2.24 10.43
C GLU A 75 -0.47 -2.16 9.36
N LEU A 76 -0.73 -1.49 8.24
CA LEU A 76 0.28 -1.17 7.23
C LEU A 76 1.43 -0.35 7.82
N GLU A 77 1.15 0.68 8.62
CA GLU A 77 2.19 1.47 9.29
C GLU A 77 3.05 0.62 10.23
N GLU A 78 2.44 -0.32 10.95
CA GLU A 78 3.13 -1.21 11.89
C GLU A 78 3.99 -2.26 11.18
N VAL A 79 3.49 -2.84 10.08
CA VAL A 79 4.21 -3.83 9.26
C VAL A 79 5.32 -3.16 8.46
N GLY A 80 5.04 -2.01 7.86
CA GLY A 80 5.95 -1.29 6.99
C GLY A 80 6.01 -1.86 5.58
N THR A 81 7.07 -1.52 4.86
CA THR A 81 7.28 -1.97 3.48
C THR A 81 8.50 -2.89 3.38
N PRO A 82 8.58 -3.71 2.33
CA PRO A 82 9.82 -4.39 1.99
C PRO A 82 10.96 -3.42 1.68
N ASP A 83 12.20 -3.89 1.74
CA ASP A 83 13.40 -3.09 1.54
C ASP A 83 13.73 -2.80 0.06
N ASP A 84 13.01 -3.45 -0.86
CA ASP A 84 13.19 -3.31 -2.31
C ASP A 84 12.21 -2.32 -2.97
N ILE A 85 11.27 -1.75 -2.20
CA ILE A 85 10.38 -0.69 -2.66
C ILE A 85 11.19 0.54 -3.11
N SER A 86 10.78 1.19 -4.20
CA SER A 86 11.41 2.44 -4.63
C SER A 86 11.08 3.59 -3.67
N ASP A 87 11.94 4.62 -3.63
CA ASP A 87 11.70 5.81 -2.81
C ASP A 87 10.36 6.48 -3.17
N GLU A 88 10.02 6.54 -4.47
CA GLU A 88 8.73 7.08 -4.94
C GLU A 88 7.54 6.24 -4.49
N ALA A 89 7.61 4.91 -4.61
CA ALA A 89 6.54 4.02 -4.15
C ALA A 89 6.39 4.05 -2.63
N ARG A 90 7.51 4.19 -1.92
CA ARG A 90 7.52 4.36 -0.47
C ARG A 90 6.86 5.66 -0.03
N ALA A 91 7.11 6.76 -0.74
CA ALA A 91 6.43 8.02 -0.48
C ALA A 91 4.90 7.93 -0.74
N GLY A 92 4.49 7.17 -1.76
CA GLY A 92 3.08 6.88 -2.03
C GLY A 92 2.42 6.06 -0.92
N PHE A 93 3.12 5.02 -0.43
CA PHE A 93 2.70 4.24 0.73
C PHE A 93 2.49 5.11 1.98
N GLU A 94 3.45 5.99 2.31
CA GLU A 94 3.37 6.84 3.50
C GLU A 94 2.19 7.82 3.42
N GLN A 95 1.92 8.37 2.22
CA GLN A 95 0.74 9.20 1.98
C GLN A 95 -0.57 8.42 2.12
N LEU A 96 -0.62 7.19 1.64
CA LEU A 96 -1.81 6.35 1.74
C LEU A 96 -2.14 6.04 3.21
N VAL A 97 -1.14 5.64 3.99
CA VAL A 97 -1.28 5.36 5.43
C VAL A 97 -1.73 6.61 6.18
N GLU A 98 -1.12 7.77 5.91
CA GLU A 98 -1.51 9.05 6.53
C GLU A 98 -2.97 9.38 6.23
N GLN A 99 -3.38 9.32 4.96
CA GLN A 99 -4.75 9.62 4.57
C GLN A 99 -5.76 8.60 5.11
N ALA A 100 -5.40 7.31 5.18
CA ALA A 100 -6.24 6.28 5.77
C ALA A 100 -6.51 6.54 7.27
N GLY A 101 -5.50 7.04 7.99
CA GLY A 101 -5.63 7.48 9.38
C GLY A 101 -6.55 8.69 9.57
N GLU A 102 -6.67 9.55 8.55
CA GLU A 102 -7.47 10.77 8.58
C GLU A 102 -8.92 10.61 8.10
N ILE A 103 -9.30 9.47 7.50
CA ILE A 103 -10.66 9.25 6.98
C ILE A 103 -11.73 9.47 8.04
N ASP A 104 -12.79 10.23 7.74
CA ASP A 104 -13.94 10.38 8.63
C ASP A 104 -15.13 9.59 8.12
N ALA A 105 -15.85 8.93 9.03
CA ALA A 105 -17.06 8.17 8.71
C ALA A 105 -18.17 9.05 8.08
N ALA A 106 -18.24 10.32 8.45
CA ALA A 106 -19.19 11.27 7.90
C ALA A 106 -18.88 11.64 6.44
N ASP A 107 -17.61 11.53 6.04
CA ASP A 107 -17.12 11.88 4.70
C ASP A 107 -16.80 10.65 3.84
N PHE A 108 -17.00 9.43 4.37
CA PHE A 108 -16.73 8.18 3.66
C PHE A 108 -17.65 8.01 2.45
N SER A 109 -17.04 7.85 1.27
CA SER A 109 -17.70 7.50 0.02
C SER A 109 -16.78 6.61 -0.83
N ILE A 110 -17.33 5.96 -1.86
CA ILE A 110 -16.50 5.24 -2.84
C ILE A 110 -15.53 6.19 -3.53
N ASP A 111 -15.97 7.42 -3.83
CA ASP A 111 -15.09 8.44 -4.40
C ASP A 111 -13.88 8.74 -3.50
N LYS A 112 -14.03 8.67 -2.16
CA LYS A 112 -12.91 8.82 -1.23
C LYS A 112 -11.89 7.70 -1.30
N LEU A 113 -12.32 6.47 -1.58
CA LEU A 113 -11.39 5.36 -1.80
C LEU A 113 -10.60 5.56 -3.10
N GLU A 114 -11.27 6.00 -4.17
CA GLU A 114 -10.59 6.31 -5.43
C GLU A 114 -9.62 7.50 -5.27
N GLU A 115 -9.99 8.52 -4.49
CA GLU A 115 -9.11 9.65 -4.18
C GLU A 115 -7.88 9.19 -3.41
N LEU A 116 -8.02 8.30 -2.42
CA LEU A 116 -6.87 7.73 -1.67
C LEU A 116 -5.86 7.07 -2.61
N GLU A 117 -6.34 6.25 -3.54
CA GLU A 117 -5.51 5.55 -4.51
C GLU A 117 -4.78 6.50 -5.47
N GLN A 118 -5.31 7.70 -5.70
CA GLN A 118 -4.72 8.72 -6.58
C GLN A 118 -3.81 9.72 -5.82
N GLY A 119 -3.60 9.53 -4.51
CA GLY A 119 -2.83 10.44 -3.67
C GLY A 119 -3.61 11.63 -3.11
N GLY A 120 -4.95 11.59 -3.19
CA GLY A 120 -5.89 12.57 -2.64
C GLY A 120 -6.58 13.46 -3.68
N ALA A 121 -7.71 14.07 -3.30
CA ALA A 121 -8.54 14.92 -4.17
C ALA A 121 -7.78 16.08 -4.85
N ASP A 122 -6.78 16.63 -4.17
CA ASP A 122 -5.97 17.77 -4.60
C ASP A 122 -4.49 17.37 -4.79
N ALA A 123 -4.24 16.09 -5.09
CA ALA A 123 -2.90 15.55 -5.27
C ALA A 123 -2.11 16.34 -6.31
N SER A 124 -0.90 16.77 -5.94
CA SER A 124 0.05 17.36 -6.90
C SER A 124 0.52 16.31 -7.92
N GLU A 125 1.09 16.74 -9.05
CA GLU A 125 1.70 15.80 -10.02
C GLU A 125 2.79 14.90 -9.39
N ALA A 126 3.42 15.35 -8.31
CA ALA A 126 4.38 14.54 -7.56
C ALA A 126 3.66 13.45 -6.74
N ALA A 127 2.64 13.83 -5.97
CA ALA A 127 1.82 12.91 -5.18
C ALA A 127 1.14 11.85 -6.06
N GLN A 128 0.64 12.24 -7.23
CA GLN A 128 0.04 11.29 -8.19
C GLN A 128 1.06 10.27 -8.70
N LYS A 129 2.32 10.69 -8.95
CA LYS A 129 3.39 9.77 -9.38
C LYS A 129 3.83 8.83 -8.26
N GLU A 130 3.84 9.32 -7.04
CA GLU A 130 4.16 8.50 -5.86
C GLU A 130 3.06 7.45 -5.64
N ALA A 131 1.79 7.83 -5.80
CA ALA A 131 0.66 6.93 -5.77
C ALA A 131 0.69 5.90 -6.91
N GLU A 132 0.99 6.33 -8.15
CA GLU A 132 1.16 5.44 -9.32
C GLU A 132 2.32 4.46 -9.10
N ALA A 133 3.47 4.94 -8.63
CA ALA A 133 4.61 4.08 -8.32
C ALA A 133 4.28 3.05 -7.23
N PHE A 134 3.50 3.45 -6.24
CA PHE A 134 3.02 2.53 -5.20
C PHE A 134 2.06 1.47 -5.77
N ALA A 135 1.10 1.86 -6.60
CA ALA A 135 0.16 0.94 -7.25
C ALA A 135 0.88 -0.06 -8.18
N ASP A 136 1.86 0.40 -8.95
CA ASP A 136 2.71 -0.45 -9.79
C ASP A 136 3.53 -1.45 -8.95
N TYR A 137 4.04 -1.00 -7.81
CA TYR A 137 4.76 -1.86 -6.87
C TYR A 137 3.85 -2.94 -6.28
N LEU A 138 2.63 -2.58 -5.85
CA LEU A 138 1.65 -3.55 -5.36
C LEU A 138 1.33 -4.61 -6.42
N THR A 139 1.08 -4.18 -7.65
CA THR A 139 0.76 -5.08 -8.78
C THR A 139 1.91 -6.05 -9.06
N THR A 140 3.16 -5.56 -9.01
CA THR A 140 4.35 -6.37 -9.30
C THR A 140 4.70 -7.31 -8.14
N THR A 141 4.55 -6.86 -6.90
CA THR A 141 5.04 -7.55 -5.70
C THR A 141 3.99 -8.48 -5.10
N CYS A 142 2.75 -7.99 -4.98
CA CYS A 142 1.64 -8.75 -4.43
C CYS A 142 0.84 -9.50 -5.49
N GLY A 143 1.08 -9.20 -6.77
CA GLY A 143 0.32 -9.72 -7.89
C GLY A 143 -0.97 -8.93 -8.14
N ASP A 144 -1.50 -9.01 -9.36
CA ASP A 144 -2.82 -8.49 -9.66
C ASP A 144 -3.87 -9.50 -9.16
N PRO A 145 -4.79 -9.14 -8.25
CA PRO A 145 -5.87 -10.02 -7.83
C PRO A 145 -6.77 -10.46 -9.01
N LEU A 146 -6.68 -9.81 -10.17
CA LEU A 146 -7.39 -10.14 -11.41
C LEU A 146 -6.59 -11.04 -12.37
N GLU A 147 -5.27 -11.17 -12.25
CA GLU A 147 -4.47 -12.05 -13.13
C GLU A 147 -4.71 -13.54 -12.85
N ASP A 148 -5.00 -13.90 -11.59
CA ASP A 148 -5.36 -15.28 -11.19
C ASP A 148 -6.82 -15.64 -11.50
N ILE A 149 -7.63 -14.65 -11.91
CA ILE A 149 -8.97 -14.90 -12.45
C ILE A 149 -8.81 -15.05 -13.95
N GLU A 150 -8.76 -16.29 -14.45
CA GLU A 150 -8.92 -16.60 -15.88
C GLU A 150 -10.26 -15.99 -16.35
N MET A 151 -10.23 -14.73 -16.81
CA MET A 151 -11.37 -14.12 -17.48
C MET A 151 -11.69 -15.01 -18.68
N PRO A 152 -12.89 -15.63 -18.75
CA PRO A 152 -13.28 -16.32 -19.96
C PRO A 152 -13.22 -15.30 -21.10
N GLU A 153 -12.49 -15.61 -22.17
CA GLU A 153 -12.40 -14.79 -23.36
C GLU A 153 -13.82 -14.32 -23.73
N LEU A 154 -14.09 -13.03 -23.54
CA LEU A 154 -15.35 -12.43 -23.96
C LEU A 154 -15.50 -12.79 -25.44
N PRO A 155 -16.56 -13.51 -25.85
CA PRO A 155 -16.77 -13.80 -27.25
C PRO A 155 -16.79 -12.47 -27.99
N GLU A 156 -15.95 -12.34 -29.02
CA GLU A 156 -15.93 -11.20 -29.93
C GLU A 156 -17.37 -10.85 -30.29
N MET A 157 -17.84 -9.69 -29.83
CA MET A 157 -19.18 -9.24 -30.18
C MET A 157 -19.27 -9.23 -31.71
N PRO A 158 -20.21 -9.97 -32.33
CA PRO A 158 -20.31 -9.96 -33.78
C PRO A 158 -20.57 -8.53 -34.23
N GLU A 159 -19.70 -8.05 -35.14
CA GLU A 159 -19.84 -6.78 -35.83
C GLU A 159 -21.30 -6.61 -36.27
N MET A 160 -22.00 -5.60 -35.72
CA MET A 160 -23.38 -5.34 -36.13
C MET A 160 -23.41 -5.08 -37.64
N PRO A 161 -24.13 -5.89 -38.44
CA PRO A 161 -24.29 -5.61 -39.85
C PRO A 161 -25.26 -4.44 -40.02
N GLY A 162 -24.75 -3.34 -40.56
CA GLY A 162 -25.47 -2.41 -41.44
C GLY A 162 -26.75 -1.75 -40.92
N SER A 163 -26.70 -0.43 -40.76
CA SER A 163 -27.86 0.42 -41.03
C SER A 163 -27.47 1.45 -42.08
N THR A 164 -27.45 0.99 -43.33
CA THR A 164 -27.75 1.85 -44.48
C THR A 164 -29.27 1.90 -44.62
N GLU A 165 -29.88 3.03 -44.29
CA GLU A 165 -30.97 3.66 -45.05
C GLU A 165 -30.86 5.18 -44.94
#